data_AF-A0A444XSA0-F1
#
_entry.id   AF-A0A444XSA0-F1
#
_cell.length_a   1.000
_cell.length_b   1.000
_cell.length_c   1.000
_cell.angle_alpha   90.00
_cell.angle_beta   90.00
_cell.angle_gamma   90.00
#
_symmetry.space_group_name_H-M   'P 1'
#
loop_
_entity.id
_entity.type
_entity.pdbx_description
1 polymer ?
#
loop_
_entity_poly.entity_id
_entity_poly.type
_entity_poly.pdbx_seq_one_letter_code
_entity_poly.pdbx_strand_id
1 'polypeptide(L)'
;MNALLEGLFDGIEKAFGKEATKRKNHLAGAVAGDDEGSQLLLLNAAEEFCYKKGSNELNEVALILKALYDVDLVEEEHVVHWYSKGLKGDKKDSQIWKNAQPFIDWIRNAESESKEE
;
A
#
# COMPACT_ATOMS: atom_id res chain seq x y z
N MET A 1 -12.66 5.47 0.24
CA MET A 1 -11.54 4.57 0.58
C MET A 1 -11.01 4.80 2.00
N ASN A 2 -10.66 6.04 2.39
CA ASN A 2 -10.09 6.33 3.73
C ASN A 2 -10.96 5.85 4.90
N ALA A 3 -12.24 6.23 4.94
CA ALA A 3 -13.16 5.80 5.99
C ALA A 3 -13.38 4.27 6.04
N LEU A 4 -13.22 3.59 4.89
CA LEU A 4 -13.26 2.13 4.82
C LEU A 4 -12.00 1.53 5.47
N LEU A 5 -10.80 2.00 5.09
CA LEU A 5 -9.56 1.54 5.73
C LEU A 5 -9.55 1.87 7.23
N GLU A 6 -9.98 3.06 7.61
CA GLU A 6 -10.13 3.41 9.02
C GLU A 6 -11.10 2.44 9.69
N GLY A 7 -12.34 2.25 9.22
CA GLY A 7 -13.27 1.31 9.86
C GLY A 7 -12.82 -0.16 9.86
N LEU A 8 -12.07 -0.60 8.85
CA LEU A 8 -11.57 -1.98 8.76
C LEU A 8 -10.33 -2.22 9.62
N PHE A 9 -9.49 -1.21 9.81
CA PHE A 9 -8.19 -1.29 10.48
C PHE A 9 -8.10 -0.45 11.77
N ASP A 10 -9.20 0.16 12.21
CA ASP A 10 -9.28 0.89 13.47
C ASP A 10 -8.92 -0.03 14.65
N GLY A 11 -8.05 0.44 15.53
CA GLY A 11 -7.51 -0.37 16.63
C GLY A 11 -6.49 -1.45 16.25
N ILE A 12 -6.13 -1.61 14.96
CA ILE A 12 -5.11 -2.59 14.54
C ILE A 12 -3.74 -1.95 14.56
N GLU A 13 -3.03 -2.08 15.68
CA GLU A 13 -1.66 -1.54 15.87
C GLU A 13 -0.56 -2.48 15.37
N LYS A 14 -0.85 -3.77 15.24
CA LYS A 14 0.09 -4.80 14.78
C LYS A 14 -0.65 -5.82 13.94
N ALA A 15 -0.04 -6.21 12.82
CA ALA A 15 -0.58 -7.20 11.88
C ALA A 15 -1.63 -6.69 10.89
N PHE A 16 -1.45 -5.47 10.36
CA PHE A 16 -2.20 -4.98 9.20
C PHE A 16 -2.25 -6.03 8.08
N GLY A 17 -1.10 -6.65 7.76
CA GLY A 17 -1.05 -7.66 6.70
C GLY A 17 -1.97 -8.87 6.94
N LYS A 18 -2.06 -9.36 8.19
CA LYS A 18 -2.97 -10.47 8.52
C LYS A 18 -4.43 -10.05 8.38
N GLU A 19 -4.76 -8.82 8.77
CA GLU A 19 -6.12 -8.34 8.67
C GLU A 19 -6.51 -8.02 7.22
N ALA A 20 -5.60 -7.49 6.42
CA ALA A 20 -5.80 -7.25 4.99
C ALA A 20 -6.13 -8.56 4.27
N THR A 21 -5.44 -9.65 4.59
CA THR A 21 -5.78 -10.98 4.06
C THR A 21 -7.17 -11.45 4.48
N LYS A 22 -7.54 -11.30 5.77
CA LYS A 22 -8.87 -11.67 6.26
C LYS A 22 -9.99 -10.87 5.59
N ARG A 23 -9.72 -9.59 5.30
CA ARG A 23 -10.68 -8.65 4.73
C ARG A 23 -10.55 -8.52 3.21
N LYS A 24 -9.75 -9.37 2.54
CA LYS A 24 -9.49 -9.35 1.09
C LYS A 24 -10.77 -9.20 0.29
N ASN A 25 -11.81 -9.98 0.57
CA ASN A 25 -13.07 -9.94 -0.19
C ASN A 25 -13.80 -8.58 -0.08
N HIS A 26 -13.76 -7.95 1.09
CA HIS A 26 -14.36 -6.63 1.30
C HIS A 26 -13.56 -5.53 0.58
N LEU A 27 -12.23 -5.63 0.62
CA LEU A 27 -11.34 -4.71 -0.08
C LEU A 27 -11.45 -4.89 -1.60
N ALA A 28 -11.48 -6.12 -2.09
CA ALA A 28 -11.61 -6.46 -3.51
C ALA A 28 -12.94 -5.94 -4.07
N GLY A 29 -14.05 -6.09 -3.35
CA GLY A 29 -15.32 -5.49 -3.77
C GLY A 29 -15.30 -3.96 -3.83
N ALA A 30 -14.47 -3.32 -3.01
CA ALA A 30 -14.31 -1.86 -3.02
C ALA A 30 -13.33 -1.36 -4.09
N VAL A 31 -12.38 -2.19 -4.52
CA VAL A 31 -11.39 -1.88 -5.58
C VAL A 31 -11.89 -2.28 -6.98
N ALA A 32 -12.73 -3.32 -7.08
CA ALA A 32 -13.27 -3.81 -8.35
C ALA A 32 -14.43 -2.97 -8.92
N GLY A 33 -14.97 -2.03 -8.15
CA GLY A 33 -16.17 -1.27 -8.50
C GLY A 33 -15.94 0.09 -9.16
N ASP A 34 -14.70 0.60 -9.22
CA ASP A 34 -14.40 1.97 -9.64
C ASP A 34 -13.08 1.94 -10.46
N ASP A 35 -12.97 2.74 -11.53
CA ASP A 35 -11.89 2.85 -12.54
C ASP A 35 -10.44 2.66 -12.03
N GLU A 36 -9.44 2.55 -12.92
CA GLU A 36 -7.97 2.52 -12.65
C GLU A 36 -7.47 3.37 -11.44
N GLY A 37 -8.21 4.40 -11.04
CA GLY A 37 -8.00 5.17 -9.82
C GLY A 37 -8.19 4.40 -8.48
N SER A 38 -8.93 3.29 -8.42
CA SER A 38 -9.26 2.58 -7.17
C SER A 38 -8.04 2.04 -6.42
N GLN A 39 -7.09 1.46 -7.14
CA GLN A 39 -5.86 0.94 -6.56
C GLN A 39 -5.02 2.10 -6.01
N LEU A 40 -4.94 3.22 -6.75
CA LEU A 40 -4.27 4.43 -6.28
C LEU A 40 -4.97 5.06 -5.07
N LEU A 41 -6.31 5.03 -5.03
CA LEU A 41 -7.09 5.48 -3.87
C LEU A 41 -6.81 4.60 -2.65
N LEU A 42 -6.66 3.29 -2.82
CA LEU A 42 -6.26 2.36 -1.76
C LEU A 42 -4.86 2.67 -1.22
N LEU A 43 -3.89 2.92 -2.12
CA LEU A 43 -2.53 3.29 -1.75
C LEU A 43 -2.47 4.63 -1.00
N ASN A 44 -3.17 5.65 -1.50
CA ASN A 44 -3.27 6.95 -0.82
C ASN A 44 -3.96 6.83 0.55
N ALA A 45 -4.97 5.97 0.66
CA ALA A 45 -5.66 5.70 1.92
C ALA A 45 -4.73 5.00 2.93
N ALA A 46 -3.92 4.04 2.47
CA ALA A 46 -2.91 3.38 3.30
C ALA A 46 -1.81 4.36 3.75
N GLU A 47 -1.41 5.27 2.86
CA GLU A 47 -0.52 6.39 3.20
C GLU A 47 -1.09 7.25 4.33
N GLU A 48 -2.32 7.73 4.18
CA GLU A 48 -2.98 8.54 5.21
C GLU A 48 -3.15 7.79 6.54
N PHE A 49 -3.45 6.50 6.48
CA PHE A 49 -3.53 5.64 7.67
C PHE A 49 -2.19 5.59 8.42
N CYS A 50 -1.08 5.42 7.70
CA CYS A 50 0.26 5.42 8.31
C CYS A 50 0.62 6.78 8.93
N TYR A 51 0.21 7.89 8.30
CA TYR A 51 0.41 9.22 8.87
C TYR A 51 -0.40 9.47 10.14
N LYS A 52 -1.65 9.00 10.19
CA LYS A 52 -2.54 9.23 11.33
C LYS A 52 -2.14 8.45 12.57
N LYS A 53 -1.64 7.23 12.39
CA LYS A 53 -1.22 6.37 13.51
C LYS A 53 0.15 6.72 14.10
N GLY A 54 1.02 7.36 13.32
CA GLY A 54 2.30 7.89 13.80
C GLY A 54 3.48 6.95 13.59
N SER A 55 4.56 7.16 14.35
CA SER A 55 5.89 6.62 14.08
C SER A 55 6.01 5.08 14.04
N ASN A 56 5.11 4.36 14.71
CA ASN A 56 5.15 2.90 14.79
C ASN A 56 4.77 2.26 13.45
N GLU A 57 3.66 2.70 12.86
CA GLU A 57 3.10 2.17 11.63
C GLU A 57 3.88 2.60 10.39
N LEU A 58 4.60 3.72 10.48
CA LEU A 58 5.55 4.10 9.43
C LEU A 58 6.57 2.99 9.19
N ASN A 59 7.01 2.25 10.22
CA ASN A 59 7.97 1.15 10.04
C ASN A 59 7.36 -0.09 9.38
N GLU A 60 6.04 -0.22 9.35
CA GLU A 60 5.34 -1.34 8.73
C GLU A 60 4.86 -1.04 7.29
N VAL A 61 5.16 0.15 6.74
CA VAL A 61 4.69 0.55 5.39
C VAL A 61 5.04 -0.48 4.31
N ALA A 62 6.28 -0.98 4.28
CA ALA A 62 6.67 -2.04 3.34
C ALA A 62 5.84 -3.32 3.52
N LEU A 63 5.49 -3.70 4.76
CA LEU A 63 4.69 -4.89 5.04
C LEU A 63 3.22 -4.69 4.64
N ILE A 64 2.69 -3.48 4.84
CA ILE A 64 1.35 -3.08 4.41
C ILE A 64 1.23 -3.21 2.89
N LEU A 65 2.16 -2.59 2.15
CA LEU A 65 2.17 -2.63 0.69
C LEU A 65 2.33 -4.07 0.18
N LYS A 66 3.24 -4.85 0.77
CA LYS A 66 3.41 -6.26 0.43
C LYS A 66 2.13 -7.06 0.65
N ALA A 67 1.43 -6.86 1.77
CA ALA A 67 0.21 -7.59 2.05
C ALA A 67 -0.90 -7.27 1.04
N LEU A 68 -1.04 -6.00 0.63
CA LEU A 68 -2.00 -5.60 -0.40
C LEU A 68 -1.65 -6.20 -1.77
N TYR A 69 -0.36 -6.27 -2.11
CA TYR A 69 0.13 -6.90 -3.33
C TYR A 69 -0.08 -8.41 -3.32
N ASP A 70 0.29 -9.11 -2.24
CA ASP A 70 0.12 -10.56 -2.07
C ASP A 70 -1.34 -11.01 -2.18
N VAL A 71 -2.31 -10.10 -1.99
CA VAL A 71 -3.74 -10.37 -2.11
C VAL A 71 -4.38 -9.80 -3.37
N ASP A 72 -3.60 -9.43 -4.39
CA ASP A 72 -4.09 -8.93 -5.69
C ASP A 72 -4.98 -7.68 -5.58
N LEU A 73 -4.75 -6.83 -4.57
CA LEU A 73 -5.51 -5.57 -4.42
C LEU A 73 -4.82 -4.38 -5.08
N VAL A 74 -3.50 -4.46 -5.25
CA VAL A 74 -2.69 -3.45 -5.91
C VAL A 74 -1.68 -4.15 -6.82
N GLU A 75 -1.50 -3.60 -8.01
CA GLU A 75 -0.53 -4.07 -8.99
C GLU A 75 0.76 -3.25 -8.92
N GLU A 76 1.85 -3.80 -9.46
CA GLU A 76 3.16 -3.14 -9.45
C GLU A 76 3.10 -1.75 -10.05
N GLU A 77 2.46 -1.59 -11.20
CA GLU A 77 2.41 -0.31 -11.91
C GLU A 77 1.80 0.80 -11.04
N HIS A 78 0.74 0.48 -10.30
CA HIS A 78 0.03 1.41 -9.42
C HIS A 78 0.87 1.74 -8.18
N VAL A 79 1.54 0.74 -7.59
CA VAL A 79 2.46 0.93 -6.46
C VAL A 79 3.64 1.82 -6.86
N VAL A 80 4.30 1.51 -7.98
CA VAL A 80 5.47 2.26 -8.47
C VAL A 80 5.06 3.68 -8.88
N HIS A 81 3.90 3.84 -9.51
CA HIS A 81 3.36 5.14 -9.87
C HIS A 81 3.06 5.99 -8.62
N TRP A 82 2.40 5.43 -7.60
CA TRP A 82 2.15 6.09 -6.32
C TRP A 82 3.45 6.54 -5.66
N TYR A 83 4.45 5.66 -5.55
CA TYR A 83 5.75 5.97 -4.95
C TYR A 83 6.48 7.09 -5.70
N SER A 84 6.54 7.02 -7.03
CA SER A 84 7.17 8.03 -7.88
C SER A 84 6.49 9.40 -7.76
N LYS A 85 5.15 9.42 -7.69
CA LYS A 85 4.36 10.63 -7.47
C LYS A 85 4.63 11.22 -6.08
N GLY A 86 4.72 10.38 -5.06
CA GLY A 86 5.05 10.76 -3.69
C GLY A 86 6.39 11.47 -3.55
N LEU A 87 7.43 10.92 -4.19
CA LEU A 87 8.78 11.51 -4.21
C LEU A 87 8.87 12.84 -4.95
N LYS A 88 7.92 13.14 -5.85
CA LYS A 88 7.85 14.42 -6.59
C LYS A 88 6.88 15.42 -5.98
N GLY A 89 6.06 14.98 -5.02
CA GLY A 89 5.04 15.80 -4.37
C GLY A 89 5.54 16.57 -3.16
N ASP A 90 4.60 17.26 -2.49
CA ASP A 90 4.88 18.09 -1.32
C ASP A 90 5.41 17.30 -0.12
N LYS A 91 5.12 16.00 -0.04
CA LYS A 91 5.54 15.12 1.05
C LYS A 91 6.82 14.33 0.76
N LYS A 92 7.61 14.70 -0.26
CA LYS A 92 8.78 13.92 -0.70
C LYS A 92 9.80 13.59 0.40
N ASP A 93 9.90 14.43 1.43
CA ASP A 93 10.85 14.26 2.54
C ASP A 93 10.30 13.37 3.67
N SER A 94 9.08 12.84 3.51
CA SER A 94 8.42 11.99 4.51
C SER A 94 9.13 10.66 4.71
N GLN A 95 9.12 10.19 5.96
CA GLN A 95 9.63 8.88 6.34
C GLN A 95 8.87 7.73 5.66
N ILE A 96 7.63 7.96 5.20
CA ILE A 96 6.84 6.92 4.53
C ILE A 96 7.54 6.40 3.27
N TRP A 97 8.19 7.28 2.49
CA TRP A 97 8.87 6.89 1.26
C TRP A 97 10.12 6.08 1.56
N LYS A 98 10.91 6.50 2.56
CA LYS A 98 12.08 5.74 3.03
C LYS A 98 11.69 4.34 3.50
N ASN A 99 10.55 4.23 4.17
CA ASN A 99 10.08 2.95 4.71
C ASN A 99 9.34 2.10 3.66
N ALA A 100 8.82 2.69 2.59
CA ALA A 100 8.28 2.00 1.43
C ALA A 100 9.38 1.47 0.49
N GLN A 101 10.54 2.14 0.45
CA GLN A 101 11.64 1.84 -0.49
C GLN A 101 12.03 0.36 -0.55
N PRO A 102 12.19 -0.39 0.57
CA PRO A 102 12.54 -1.81 0.51
C PRO A 102 11.52 -2.66 -0.27
N PHE A 103 10.24 -2.32 -0.21
CA PHE A 103 9.20 -3.00 -0.98
C PHE A 103 9.25 -2.63 -2.47
N ILE A 104 9.51 -1.36 -2.77
CA ILE A 104 9.67 -0.88 -4.16
C ILE A 104 10.87 -1.54 -4.84
N ASP A 105 11.98 -1.67 -4.12
CA ASP A 105 13.16 -2.36 -4.63
C ASP A 105 12.88 -3.85 -4.81
N TRP A 106 12.16 -4.49 -3.88
CA TRP A 106 11.78 -5.89 -4.00
C TRP A 106 10.89 -6.17 -5.22
N ILE A 107 9.81 -5.41 -5.43
CA ILE A 107 8.84 -5.67 -6.51
C ILE A 107 9.48 -5.46 -7.90
N ARG A 108 10.32 -4.43 -8.05
CA ARG A 108 11.05 -4.16 -9.30
C ARG A 108 12.08 -5.23 -9.64
N ASN A 109 12.75 -5.79 -8.62
CA ASN A 109 13.70 -6.87 -8.81
C ASN A 109 12.99 -8.20 -9.10
N ALA A 110 11.86 -8.48 -8.44
CA ALA A 110 11.06 -9.69 -8.65
C ALA A 110 10.53 -9.80 -10.09
N GLU A 111 10.09 -8.69 -10.69
CA GLU A 111 9.70 -8.68 -12.11
C GLU A 111 10.90 -8.72 -13.07
N SER A 112 12.06 -8.19 -12.67
CA SER A 112 13.27 -8.24 -13.50
C SER A 112 13.83 -9.67 -13.62
N GLU A 113 13.73 -10.50 -12.58
CA GLU A 113 14.08 -11.94 -12.67
C GLU A 113 13.07 -12.75 -13.51
N SER A 114 11.84 -12.28 -13.67
CA SER A 114 10.79 -13.00 -14.41
C SER A 114 10.77 -12.69 -15.92
N LYS A 115 11.65 -11.80 -16.41
CA LYS A 115 11.74 -11.37 -17.82
C LYS A 115 12.99 -11.88 -18.56
N GLU A 116 13.81 -12.72 -17.91
CA GLU A 116 14.94 -13.41 -18.53
C GLU A 116 14.62 -14.90 -18.76
N GLU A 117 13.61 -15.21 -19.59
CA GLU A 117 13.50 -16.48 -20.34
C GLU A 117 12.79 -16.27 -21.69
#